data_AF-A0A8S0RU58-F1
#
_entry.id   AF-A0A8S0RU58-F1
#
_cell.length_a   1.000
_cell.length_b   1.000
_cell.length_c   1.000
_cell.angle_alpha   90.00
_cell.angle_beta   90.00
_cell.angle_gamma   90.00
#
_symmetry.space_group_name_H-M   'P 1'
#
loop_
_entity.id
_entity.type
_entity.pdbx_description
1 polymer ?
#
loop_
_entity_poly.entity_id
_entity_poly.type
_entity_poly.pdbx_seq_one_letter_code
_entity_poly.pdbx_strand_id
1 'polypeptide(L)'
;MTTFIIPHCVSGFRSQATSLSKLSELEAPLRPKRKKVWVDYFVQFRRIVVIFVVLPITFTLYIFTYLGDVRSECKSFKQRQGEHDENEWDTKKVGQVCTARKSWIAVRMRNLDYKHACHFEVDLSAFRNVLDVDKERMIARVEPLVNMGQINRVTVPMNLSLAVVAELDDLTVGGLITSYGIEGSSHIYGLFSDTVVAYEIVLAYGRLVRATKDNEYYDLFYAIPWSQGTLGLLVAAEIKLIPIKEYMRVTYKPV
;
A
#
# COMPACT_ATOMS: atom_id res chain seq x y z
N MET A 1 18.06 49.14 -39.40
CA MET A 1 16.59 49.21 -39.45
C MET A 1 16.11 49.46 -38.02
N THR A 2 16.01 50.73 -37.61
CA THR A 2 14.79 51.58 -37.60
C THR A 2 14.19 51.59 -36.18
N THR A 3 14.65 52.47 -35.30
CA THR A 3 14.10 53.80 -34.95
C THR A 3 13.02 53.74 -33.87
N PHE A 4 13.35 54.38 -32.74
CA PHE A 4 12.48 54.81 -31.64
C PHE A 4 11.19 55.50 -32.12
N ILE A 5 10.07 55.30 -31.42
CA ILE A 5 9.12 56.36 -31.01
C ILE A 5 8.46 55.89 -29.71
N ILE A 6 8.72 56.62 -28.63
CA ILE A 6 7.92 56.64 -27.40
C ILE A 6 6.87 57.73 -27.59
N PRO A 7 5.60 57.47 -27.24
CA PRO A 7 4.79 58.55 -26.69
C PRO A 7 4.16 58.14 -25.35
N HIS A 8 4.42 59.00 -24.36
CA HIS A 8 3.45 59.48 -23.38
C HIS A 8 2.41 58.50 -22.83
N CYS A 9 2.63 58.02 -21.61
CA CYS A 9 1.52 57.81 -20.67
C CYS A 9 1.98 57.90 -19.21
N VAL A 10 2.54 59.06 -18.82
CA VAL A 10 2.76 59.43 -17.42
C VAL A 10 1.53 60.23 -16.96
N SER A 11 0.40 59.56 -16.70
CA SER A 11 -0.76 60.18 -16.04
C SER A 11 -1.77 59.19 -15.42
N GLY A 12 -1.47 57.88 -15.36
CA GLY A 12 -2.40 56.86 -14.84
C GLY A 12 -2.26 56.46 -13.37
N PHE A 13 -1.25 56.96 -12.64
CA PHE A 13 -0.87 56.37 -11.34
C PHE A 13 -1.65 56.90 -10.13
N ARG A 14 -2.59 57.84 -10.31
CA ARG A 14 -3.39 58.40 -9.20
C ARG A 14 -4.81 57.84 -9.08
N SER A 15 -5.27 57.04 -10.05
CA SER A 15 -6.63 56.46 -10.07
C SER A 15 -6.71 54.99 -9.59
N GLN A 16 -5.58 54.30 -9.38
CA GLN A 16 -5.58 52.92 -8.87
C GLN A 16 -5.50 52.84 -7.33
N ALA A 17 -5.14 53.92 -6.65
CA ALA A 17 -5.13 53.96 -5.19
C ALA A 17 -6.57 53.99 -4.60
N THR A 18 -7.54 54.54 -5.33
CA THR A 18 -8.96 54.56 -4.94
C THR A 18 -9.71 53.27 -5.25
N SER A 19 -9.16 52.36 -6.09
CA SER A 19 -9.75 51.04 -6.31
C SER A 19 -9.27 50.01 -5.27
N LEU A 20 -8.09 50.21 -4.67
CA LEU A 20 -7.58 49.34 -3.60
C LEU A 20 -8.26 49.59 -2.25
N SER A 21 -8.72 50.81 -1.96
CA SER A 21 -9.54 51.10 -0.77
C SER A 21 -10.97 50.55 -0.87
N LYS A 22 -11.45 50.26 -2.09
CA LYS A 22 -12.77 49.61 -2.30
C LYS A 22 -12.71 48.08 -2.22
N LEU A 23 -11.53 47.47 -2.34
CA LEU A 23 -11.37 46.01 -2.19
C LEU A 23 -11.29 45.58 -0.71
N SER A 24 -10.98 46.49 0.21
CA SER A 24 -11.00 46.22 1.66
C SER A 24 -12.40 46.23 2.29
N GLU A 25 -13.44 46.62 1.54
CA GLU A 25 -14.83 46.67 2.00
C GLU A 25 -15.72 45.58 1.38
N LEU A 26 -15.13 44.59 0.70
CA LEU A 26 -15.83 43.34 0.41
C LEU A 26 -15.87 42.51 1.70
N GLU A 27 -16.73 42.95 2.62
CA GLU A 27 -17.15 42.17 3.77
C GLU A 27 -17.74 40.87 3.21
N ALA A 28 -16.96 39.78 3.29
CA ALA A 28 -17.38 38.49 2.79
C ALA A 28 -18.76 38.19 3.39
N PRO A 29 -19.80 37.85 2.60
CA PRO A 29 -21.14 37.66 3.15
C PRO A 29 -21.04 36.60 4.24
N LEU A 30 -21.34 37.01 5.48
CA LEU A 30 -21.30 36.12 6.63
C LEU A 30 -22.19 34.93 6.32
N ARG A 31 -21.56 33.77 6.08
CA ARG A 31 -22.24 32.52 5.75
C ARG A 31 -23.37 32.34 6.77
N PRO A 32 -24.64 32.20 6.35
CA PRO A 32 -25.75 32.13 7.28
C PRO A 32 -25.49 30.99 8.28
N LYS A 33 -25.62 31.29 9.58
CA LYS A 33 -25.42 30.28 10.64
C LYS A 33 -26.40 29.13 10.39
N ARG A 34 -25.87 28.04 9.85
CA ARG A 34 -26.59 26.78 9.62
C ARG A 34 -27.26 26.37 10.94
N LYS A 35 -28.55 26.02 10.90
CA LYS A 35 -29.25 25.47 12.07
C LYS A 35 -28.45 24.27 12.58
N LYS A 36 -28.17 24.21 13.88
CA LYS A 36 -27.44 23.08 14.50
C LYS A 36 -28.20 21.79 14.18
N VAL A 37 -27.64 20.98 13.31
CA VAL A 37 -28.20 19.67 12.95
C VAL A 37 -27.70 18.66 14.00
N TRP A 38 -28.36 17.52 14.16
CA TRP A 38 -27.84 16.39 14.94
C TRP A 38 -26.37 16.07 14.64
N VAL A 39 -25.94 16.32 13.40
CA VAL A 39 -24.53 16.21 12.96
C VAL A 39 -23.59 17.09 13.79
N ASP A 40 -23.97 18.32 14.12
CA ASP A 40 -23.12 19.23 14.91
C ASP A 40 -23.01 18.78 16.38
N TYR A 41 -24.06 18.13 16.90
CA TYR A 41 -24.02 17.48 18.21
C TYR A 41 -23.06 16.29 18.22
N PHE A 42 -23.09 15.44 17.19
CA PHE A 42 -22.11 14.35 17.04
C PHE A 42 -20.68 14.86 16.84
N VAL A 43 -20.50 16.01 16.18
CA VAL A 43 -19.18 16.65 16.04
C VAL A 43 -18.70 17.21 17.38
N GLN A 44 -19.58 17.83 18.17
CA GLN A 44 -19.25 18.37 19.49
C GLN A 44 -18.93 17.27 20.50
N PHE A 45 -19.69 16.18 20.49
CA PHE A 45 -19.48 14.99 21.33
C PHE A 45 -18.57 13.93 20.68
N ARG A 46 -17.89 14.26 19.59
CA ARG A 46 -17.04 13.33 18.84
C ARG A 46 -16.05 12.62 19.75
N ARG A 47 -15.46 13.34 20.72
CA ARG A 47 -14.48 12.77 21.65
C ARG A 47 -15.09 11.71 22.56
N ILE A 48 -16.33 11.89 23.03
CA ILE A 48 -17.02 10.92 23.89
C ILE A 48 -17.31 9.64 23.10
N VAL A 49 -17.85 9.78 21.88
CA VAL A 49 -18.13 8.63 21.01
C VAL A 49 -16.83 7.91 20.63
N VAL A 50 -15.78 8.66 20.29
CA VAL A 50 -14.48 8.07 19.93
C VAL A 50 -13.86 7.32 21.11
N ILE A 51 -13.86 7.89 22.32
CA ILE A 51 -13.22 7.28 23.49
C ILE A 51 -14.00 6.06 23.99
N PHE A 52 -15.33 6.14 24.10
CA PHE A 52 -16.12 5.08 24.74
C PHE A 52 -16.63 4.01 23.78
N VAL A 53 -16.69 4.29 22.47
CA VAL A 53 -17.21 3.34 21.47
C VAL A 53 -16.09 2.93 20.52
N VAL A 54 -15.48 3.88 19.83
CA VAL A 54 -14.52 3.56 18.76
C VAL A 54 -13.24 2.96 19.31
N LEU A 55 -12.68 3.52 20.40
CA LEU A 55 -11.43 3.06 20.99
C LEU A 55 -11.52 1.62 21.53
N PRO A 56 -12.52 1.21 22.34
CA PRO A 56 -12.61 -0.17 22.79
C PRO A 56 -12.90 -1.16 21.67
N ILE A 57 -13.70 -0.78 20.66
CA ILE A 57 -13.93 -1.64 19.47
C ILE A 57 -12.62 -1.83 18.71
N THR A 58 -11.89 -0.75 18.43
CA THR A 58 -10.62 -0.80 17.71
C THR A 58 -9.58 -1.60 18.49
N PHE A 59 -9.48 -1.39 19.81
CA PHE A 59 -8.59 -2.13 20.70
C PHE A 59 -8.92 -3.63 20.71
N THR A 60 -10.20 -3.99 20.74
CA THR A 60 -10.64 -5.39 20.68
C THR A 60 -10.27 -6.02 19.34
N LEU A 61 -10.55 -5.34 18.22
CA LEU A 61 -10.17 -5.79 16.87
C LEU A 61 -8.64 -5.94 16.73
N TYR A 62 -7.88 -5.01 17.29
CA TYR A 62 -6.43 -5.06 17.31
C TYR A 62 -5.90 -6.26 18.11
N ILE A 63 -6.50 -6.56 19.27
CA ILE A 63 -6.15 -7.76 20.05
C ILE A 63 -6.44 -9.04 19.26
N PHE A 64 -7.60 -9.13 18.62
CA PHE A 64 -7.97 -10.32 17.84
C PHE A 64 -7.03 -10.55 16.66
N THR A 65 -6.67 -9.49 15.93
CA THR A 65 -5.72 -9.57 14.81
C THR A 65 -4.32 -9.91 15.31
N TYR A 66 -3.84 -9.27 16.38
CA TYR A 66 -2.56 -9.57 17.00
C TYR A 66 -2.46 -11.03 17.48
N LEU A 67 -3.48 -11.55 18.15
CA LEU A 67 -3.55 -12.95 18.57
C LEU A 67 -3.52 -13.91 17.38
N GLY A 68 -4.17 -13.54 16.27
CA GLY A 68 -4.14 -14.30 15.02
C GLY A 68 -2.73 -14.38 14.43
N ASP A 69 -2.02 -13.27 14.39
CA ASP A 69 -0.65 -13.18 13.88
C ASP A 69 0.32 -13.99 14.74
N VAL A 70 0.27 -13.83 16.06
CA VAL A 70 1.11 -14.61 17.01
C VAL A 70 0.85 -16.11 16.85
N ARG A 71 -0.41 -16.52 16.68
CA ARG A 71 -0.74 -17.93 16.45
C ARG A 71 -0.18 -18.46 15.12
N SER A 72 -0.10 -17.62 14.09
CA SER A 72 0.50 -17.97 12.80
C SER A 72 2.02 -18.11 12.90
N GLU A 73 2.68 -17.17 13.59
CA GLU A 73 4.13 -17.20 13.84
C GLU A 73 4.54 -18.43 14.66
N CYS A 74 3.72 -18.86 15.63
CA CYS A 74 3.98 -20.04 16.45
C CYS A 74 3.89 -21.40 15.72
N LYS A 75 3.36 -21.47 14.48
CA LYS A 75 3.37 -22.73 13.73
C LYS A 75 4.82 -23.14 13.39
N SER A 76 5.12 -24.44 13.39
CA SER A 76 6.46 -24.89 12.95
C SER A 76 6.55 -24.94 11.42
N PHE A 77 7.71 -24.63 10.84
CA PHE A 77 7.95 -24.69 9.39
C PHE A 77 7.57 -26.06 8.78
N LYS A 78 7.87 -27.17 9.49
CA LYS A 78 7.49 -28.53 9.05
C LYS A 78 5.99 -28.76 9.03
N GLN A 79 5.27 -28.20 10.00
CA GLN A 79 3.81 -28.31 10.07
C GLN A 79 3.15 -27.50 8.95
N ARG A 80 3.74 -26.35 8.57
CA ARG A 80 3.29 -25.53 7.43
C ARG A 80 3.51 -26.24 6.11
N GLN A 81 4.69 -26.83 5.89
CA GLN A 81 4.97 -27.61 4.68
C GLN A 81 3.97 -28.76 4.52
N GLY A 82 3.65 -29.45 5.61
CA GLY A 82 2.60 -30.49 5.61
C GLY A 82 1.20 -29.99 5.26
N GLU A 83 0.79 -28.81 5.75
CA GLU A 83 -0.48 -28.18 5.36
C GLU A 83 -0.50 -27.75 3.88
N HIS A 84 0.66 -27.42 3.30
CA HIS A 84 0.79 -27.14 1.87
C HIS A 84 0.75 -28.40 1.01
N ASP A 85 1.39 -29.48 1.46
CA ASP A 85 1.45 -30.77 0.76
C ASP A 85 0.10 -31.51 0.83
N GLU A 86 -0.69 -31.34 1.91
CA GLU A 86 -2.06 -31.88 2.02
C GLU A 86 -3.07 -31.17 1.10
N ASN A 87 -2.80 -29.92 0.72
CA ASN A 87 -3.61 -29.18 -0.25
C ASN A 87 -3.21 -29.56 -1.68
N GLU A 88 -3.30 -30.84 -2.01
CA GLU A 88 -3.03 -31.34 -3.35
C GLU A 88 -4.16 -30.87 -4.30
N TRP A 89 -3.78 -30.17 -5.38
CA TRP A 89 -4.73 -29.64 -6.34
C TRP A 89 -5.35 -30.75 -7.18
N ASP A 90 -6.69 -30.81 -7.20
CA ASP A 90 -7.42 -31.64 -8.15
C ASP A 90 -7.34 -31.05 -9.56
N THR A 91 -6.38 -31.52 -10.34
CA THR A 91 -6.08 -31.09 -11.73
C THR A 91 -7.25 -31.33 -12.71
N LYS A 92 -8.32 -32.00 -12.29
CA LYS A 92 -9.45 -32.39 -13.15
C LYS A 92 -10.54 -31.32 -13.27
N LYS A 93 -10.55 -30.28 -12.43
CA LYS A 93 -11.55 -29.20 -12.51
C LYS A 93 -11.04 -28.05 -13.38
N VAL A 94 -11.52 -28.01 -14.62
CA VAL A 94 -11.21 -26.93 -15.58
C VAL A 94 -12.11 -25.73 -15.27
N GLY A 95 -11.53 -24.59 -14.88
CA GLY A 95 -12.27 -23.37 -14.60
C GLY A 95 -11.36 -22.16 -14.34
N GLN A 96 -11.94 -20.96 -14.32
CA GLN A 96 -11.20 -19.75 -13.94
C GLN A 96 -10.88 -19.81 -12.44
N VAL A 97 -9.59 -19.65 -12.13
CA VAL A 97 -9.06 -19.65 -10.77
C VAL A 97 -8.93 -18.21 -10.29
N CYS A 98 -9.39 -17.93 -9.08
CA CYS A 98 -9.12 -16.66 -8.40
C CYS A 98 -8.68 -16.89 -6.95
N THR A 99 -8.12 -15.86 -6.34
CA THR A 99 -7.78 -15.92 -4.91
C THR A 99 -9.04 -15.77 -4.06
N ALA A 100 -9.17 -16.58 -3.00
CA ALA A 100 -10.27 -16.52 -2.02
C ALA A 100 -10.27 -15.24 -1.15
N ARG A 101 -9.30 -14.33 -1.37
CA ARG A 101 -9.23 -13.06 -0.63
C ARG A 101 -10.47 -12.22 -0.92
N LYS A 102 -11.27 -11.98 0.12
CA LYS A 102 -12.49 -11.19 0.09
C LYS A 102 -12.26 -9.80 -0.51
N SER A 103 -13.19 -9.37 -1.37
CA SER A 103 -13.08 -8.14 -2.15
C SER A 103 -13.04 -6.87 -1.29
N TRP A 104 -13.81 -6.82 -0.21
CA TRP A 104 -13.88 -5.67 0.69
C TRP A 104 -12.61 -5.44 1.53
N ILE A 105 -11.72 -6.42 1.60
CA ILE A 105 -10.41 -6.29 2.26
C ILE A 105 -9.39 -5.65 1.31
N ALA A 106 -9.62 -5.72 0.00
CA ALA A 106 -8.71 -5.15 -0.97
C ALA A 106 -8.90 -3.62 -1.04
N VAL A 107 -7.81 -2.88 -0.84
CA VAL A 107 -7.76 -1.44 -1.04
C VAL A 107 -7.65 -1.14 -2.55
N ARG A 108 -8.70 -1.49 -3.32
CA ARG A 108 -8.76 -1.27 -4.76
C ARG A 108 -10.11 -0.68 -5.18
N MET A 109 -10.07 0.28 -6.10
CA MET A 109 -11.26 0.89 -6.71
C MET A 109 -11.86 0.08 -7.86
N ARG A 110 -11.18 -1.00 -8.30
CA ARG A 110 -11.64 -1.79 -9.45
C ARG A 110 -12.80 -2.69 -9.04
N ASN A 111 -13.85 -2.71 -9.86
CA ASN A 111 -14.97 -3.61 -9.66
C ASN A 111 -14.51 -5.09 -9.75
N LEU A 112 -14.91 -5.89 -8.76
CA LEU A 112 -14.41 -7.26 -8.55
C LEU A 112 -15.39 -8.33 -9.02
N ASP A 113 -16.34 -7.96 -9.89
CA ASP A 113 -17.39 -8.84 -10.42
C ASP A 113 -16.84 -10.12 -11.07
N TYR A 114 -15.60 -10.09 -11.56
CA TYR A 114 -14.93 -11.28 -12.10
C TYR A 114 -14.80 -12.40 -11.06
N LYS A 115 -14.72 -12.10 -9.76
CA LYS A 115 -14.68 -13.11 -8.71
C LYS A 115 -16.00 -13.87 -8.57
N HIS A 116 -17.12 -13.23 -8.87
CA HIS A 116 -18.43 -13.89 -8.89
C HIS A 116 -18.59 -14.86 -10.06
N ALA A 117 -17.82 -14.68 -11.13
CA ALA A 117 -17.79 -15.56 -12.29
C ALA A 117 -16.75 -16.69 -12.19
N CYS A 118 -15.85 -16.63 -11.20
CA CYS A 118 -14.83 -17.66 -11.01
C CYS A 118 -15.45 -18.90 -10.36
N HIS A 119 -15.10 -20.07 -10.90
CA HIS A 119 -15.59 -21.34 -10.38
C HIS A 119 -14.72 -21.91 -9.26
N PHE A 120 -13.47 -21.43 -9.14
CA PHE A 120 -12.52 -21.96 -8.17
C PHE A 120 -11.79 -20.85 -7.42
N GLU A 121 -11.90 -20.88 -6.10
CA GLU A 121 -11.20 -19.97 -5.19
C GLU A 121 -10.04 -20.70 -4.53
N VAL A 122 -8.82 -20.16 -4.68
CA VAL A 122 -7.62 -20.63 -3.99
C VAL A 122 -7.45 -19.83 -2.72
N ASP A 123 -7.50 -20.52 -1.58
CA ASP A 123 -7.19 -19.89 -0.31
C ASP A 123 -5.67 -19.74 -0.17
N LEU A 124 -5.23 -18.48 -0.14
CA LEU A 124 -3.84 -18.12 0.13
C LEU A 124 -3.66 -17.60 1.56
N SER A 125 -4.68 -17.67 2.41
CA SER A 125 -4.66 -17.05 3.75
C SER A 125 -3.52 -17.52 4.65
N ALA A 126 -2.95 -18.70 4.40
CA ALA A 126 -1.79 -19.23 5.12
C ALA A 126 -0.46 -18.53 4.77
N PHE A 127 -0.37 -17.87 3.61
CA PHE A 127 0.86 -17.25 3.08
C PHE A 127 1.16 -15.87 3.70
N ARG A 128 1.30 -15.81 5.03
CA ARG A 128 1.48 -14.59 5.84
C ARG A 128 2.81 -14.54 6.61
N ASN A 129 3.80 -15.32 6.22
CA ASN A 129 5.04 -15.48 6.97
C ASN A 129 6.25 -14.82 6.26
N VAL A 130 7.14 -14.26 7.07
CA VAL A 130 8.49 -13.89 6.65
C VAL A 130 9.33 -15.16 6.67
N LEU A 131 9.86 -15.57 5.52
CA LEU A 131 10.55 -16.85 5.36
C LEU A 131 12.01 -16.76 5.80
N ASP A 132 12.72 -15.74 5.32
CA ASP A 132 14.13 -15.54 5.63
C ASP A 132 14.53 -14.07 5.49
N VAL A 133 15.50 -13.64 6.30
CA VAL A 133 16.06 -12.28 6.26
C VAL A 133 17.58 -12.38 6.26
N ASP A 134 18.17 -12.23 5.08
CA ASP A 134 19.61 -12.27 4.88
C ASP A 134 20.21 -10.87 5.06
N LYS A 135 21.02 -10.72 6.12
CA LYS A 135 21.71 -9.46 6.45
C LYS A 135 22.92 -9.19 5.57
N GLU A 136 23.55 -10.21 5.01
CA GLU A 136 24.73 -10.05 4.16
C GLU A 136 24.31 -9.61 2.76
N ARG A 137 23.29 -10.28 2.21
CA ARG A 137 22.74 -9.94 0.90
C ARG A 137 21.78 -8.77 0.92
N MET A 138 21.31 -8.36 2.11
CA MET A 138 20.30 -7.32 2.30
C MET A 138 19.00 -7.66 1.57
N ILE A 139 18.54 -8.90 1.70
CA ILE A 139 17.34 -9.41 1.02
C ILE A 139 16.43 -10.08 2.05
N ALA A 140 15.14 -9.74 2.03
CA ALA A 140 14.09 -10.44 2.76
C ALA A 140 13.26 -11.29 1.80
N ARG A 141 13.14 -12.58 2.08
CA ARG A 141 12.22 -13.48 1.39
C ARG A 141 10.92 -13.57 2.18
N VAL A 142 9.82 -13.17 1.55
CA VAL A 142 8.51 -13.02 2.20
C VAL A 142 7.38 -13.60 1.36
N GLU A 143 6.33 -14.04 2.03
CA GLU A 143 5.09 -14.49 1.40
C GLU A 143 4.19 -13.29 0.98
N PRO A 144 3.28 -13.46 0.00
CA PRO A 144 2.49 -12.37 -0.59
C PRO A 144 1.52 -11.68 0.36
N LEU A 145 0.99 -12.36 1.38
CA LEU A 145 0.04 -11.77 2.34
C LEU A 145 0.72 -11.28 3.62
N VAL A 146 2.05 -11.26 3.67
CA VAL A 146 2.76 -10.58 4.75
C VAL A 146 2.43 -9.09 4.70
N ASN A 147 2.05 -8.56 5.85
CA ASN A 147 1.73 -7.15 6.04
C ASN A 147 3.00 -6.31 6.23
N MET A 148 2.93 -5.03 5.86
CA MET A 148 4.04 -4.09 6.05
C MET A 148 4.44 -3.95 7.52
N GLY A 149 3.45 -3.92 8.42
CA GLY A 149 3.71 -3.90 9.87
C GLY A 149 4.46 -5.14 10.38
N GLN A 150 4.20 -6.32 9.80
CA GLN A 150 4.88 -7.57 10.17
C GLN A 150 6.34 -7.55 9.73
N ILE A 151 6.62 -7.14 8.48
CA ILE A 151 8.01 -7.04 7.99
C ILE A 151 8.80 -6.04 8.82
N ASN A 152 8.24 -4.85 9.04
CA ASN A 152 8.91 -3.80 9.80
C ASN A 152 9.24 -4.26 11.23
N ARG A 153 8.35 -5.03 11.87
CA ARG A 153 8.60 -5.57 13.21
C ARG A 153 9.78 -6.55 13.26
N VAL A 154 10.02 -7.29 12.18
CA VAL A 154 11.14 -8.23 12.06
C VAL A 154 12.43 -7.52 11.66
N THR A 155 12.37 -6.56 10.74
CA THR A 155 13.54 -5.92 10.14
C THR A 155 14.11 -4.78 10.98
N VAL A 156 13.25 -3.96 11.63
CA VAL A 156 13.69 -2.79 12.40
C VAL A 156 14.62 -3.15 13.57
N PRO A 157 14.37 -4.20 14.38
CA PRO A 157 15.31 -4.63 15.42
C PRO A 157 16.68 -5.06 14.88
N MET A 158 16.76 -5.38 13.58
CA MET A 158 18.00 -5.73 12.89
C MET A 158 18.70 -4.52 12.25
N ASN A 159 18.19 -3.30 12.47
CA ASN A 159 18.62 -2.06 11.80
C ASN A 159 18.45 -2.11 10.27
N LEU A 160 17.46 -2.86 9.80
CA LEU A 160 17.12 -3.00 8.39
C LEU A 160 15.69 -2.52 8.14
N SER A 161 15.41 -2.03 6.95
CA SER A 161 14.04 -1.72 6.52
C SER A 161 13.88 -1.93 5.01
N LEU A 162 12.64 -1.97 4.54
CA LEU A 162 12.35 -1.97 3.12
C LEU A 162 12.78 -0.63 2.51
N ALA A 163 13.25 -0.64 1.26
CA ALA A 163 13.63 0.59 0.56
C ALA A 163 12.41 1.51 0.32
N VAL A 164 11.26 0.90 0.03
CA VAL A 164 9.97 1.55 -0.14
C VAL A 164 9.02 1.00 0.92
N VAL A 165 8.68 1.83 1.91
CA VAL A 165 7.82 1.46 3.04
C VAL A 165 6.46 2.09 2.84
N ALA A 166 5.40 1.27 2.95
CA ALA A 166 4.03 1.78 2.88
C ALA A 166 3.59 2.46 4.17
N GLU A 167 2.85 3.55 4.05
CA GLU A 167 2.32 4.28 5.22
C GLU A 167 1.33 3.45 6.05
N LEU A 168 0.62 2.52 5.41
CA LEU A 168 -0.39 1.67 6.04
C LEU A 168 0.16 0.28 6.34
N ASP A 169 0.20 -0.07 7.63
CA ASP A 169 0.73 -1.35 8.12
C ASP A 169 -0.03 -2.58 7.60
N ASP A 170 -1.33 -2.45 7.34
CA ASP A 170 -2.22 -3.54 6.87
C ASP A 170 -2.05 -3.86 5.37
N LEU A 171 -1.23 -3.10 4.64
CA LEU A 171 -0.97 -3.37 3.24
C LEU A 171 -0.08 -4.61 3.09
N THR A 172 -0.49 -5.48 2.18
CA THR A 172 0.22 -6.73 1.88
C THR A 172 1.26 -6.54 0.79
N VAL A 173 2.41 -7.17 0.93
CA VAL A 173 3.52 -7.18 -0.05
C VAL A 173 3.06 -7.52 -1.47
N GLY A 174 2.33 -8.62 -1.65
CA GLY A 174 1.89 -9.06 -2.97
C GLY A 174 0.91 -8.09 -3.64
N GLY A 175 0.12 -7.38 -2.83
CA GLY A 175 -0.74 -6.31 -3.29
C GLY A 175 0.06 -5.12 -3.84
N LEU A 176 1.11 -4.72 -3.14
CA LEU A 176 1.99 -3.62 -3.54
C LEU A 176 2.81 -3.95 -4.78
N ILE A 177 3.30 -5.19 -4.89
CA ILE A 177 4.04 -5.69 -6.05
C ILE A 177 3.18 -5.71 -7.32
N THR A 178 1.98 -6.32 -7.23
CA THR A 178 1.12 -6.52 -8.42
C THR A 178 0.36 -5.26 -8.81
N SER A 179 0.35 -4.26 -7.93
CA SER A 179 -0.30 -2.97 -8.15
C SER A 179 0.75 -1.88 -8.44
N TYR A 180 0.57 -0.68 -7.89
CA TYR A 180 1.43 0.47 -8.17
C TYR A 180 2.50 0.67 -7.08
N GLY A 181 2.16 0.43 -5.82
CA GLY A 181 3.10 0.44 -4.69
C GLY A 181 3.99 1.69 -4.64
N ILE A 182 3.37 2.88 -4.59
CA ILE A 182 4.09 4.16 -4.50
C ILE A 182 4.02 4.71 -3.09
N GLU A 183 5.17 5.13 -2.60
CA GLU A 183 5.32 5.70 -1.27
C GLU A 183 6.31 6.87 -1.26
N GLY A 184 6.48 7.48 -0.08
CA GLY A 184 7.32 8.67 0.09
C GLY A 184 8.76 8.51 -0.39
N SER A 185 9.37 7.32 -0.28
CA SER A 185 10.73 7.06 -0.73
C SER A 185 10.84 6.62 -2.20
N SER A 186 9.71 6.52 -2.92
CA SER A 186 9.71 6.07 -4.31
C SER A 186 10.43 7.02 -5.27
N HIS A 187 10.56 8.30 -4.92
CA HIS A 187 11.35 9.25 -5.72
C HIS A 187 12.86 8.96 -5.71
N ILE A 188 13.35 8.14 -4.75
CA ILE A 188 14.76 7.74 -4.63
C ILE A 188 14.95 6.32 -5.15
N TYR A 189 14.08 5.39 -4.73
CA TYR A 189 14.25 3.96 -4.96
C TYR A 189 13.34 3.38 -6.05
N GLY A 190 12.46 4.18 -6.64
CA GLY A 190 11.48 3.73 -7.63
C GLY A 190 10.20 3.16 -7.02
N LEU A 191 9.47 2.36 -7.79
CA LEU A 191 8.26 1.69 -7.32
C LEU A 191 8.63 0.55 -6.34
N PHE A 192 7.66 0.12 -5.52
CA PHE A 192 7.87 -1.04 -4.65
C PHE A 192 8.34 -2.27 -5.44
N SER A 193 7.79 -2.50 -6.64
CA SER A 193 8.19 -3.58 -7.55
C SER A 193 9.65 -3.50 -8.02
N ASP A 194 10.23 -2.30 -8.09
CA ASP A 194 11.60 -2.11 -8.57
C ASP A 194 12.64 -2.58 -7.55
N THR A 195 12.24 -2.59 -6.28
CA THR A 195 13.04 -3.06 -5.14
C THR A 195 13.08 -4.59 -5.02
N VAL A 196 12.24 -5.30 -5.79
CA VAL A 196 12.19 -6.76 -5.77
C VAL A 196 13.28 -7.36 -6.65
N VAL A 197 13.90 -8.43 -6.16
CA VAL A 197 14.99 -9.17 -6.83
C VAL A 197 14.44 -10.38 -7.59
N ALA A 198 13.53 -11.12 -6.96
CA ALA A 198 12.97 -12.35 -7.50
C ALA A 198 11.50 -12.51 -7.11
N TYR A 199 10.72 -13.12 -8.00
CA TYR A 199 9.35 -13.54 -7.76
C TYR A 199 9.25 -15.06 -7.91
N GLU A 200 8.49 -15.71 -7.02
CA GLU A 200 8.06 -17.09 -7.18
C GLU A 200 6.57 -17.10 -7.48
N ILE A 201 6.21 -17.60 -8.66
CA ILE A 201 4.87 -17.47 -9.23
C ILE A 201 4.39 -18.84 -9.68
N VAL A 202 3.16 -19.18 -9.32
CA VAL A 202 2.45 -20.33 -9.89
C VAL A 202 1.66 -19.85 -11.10
N LEU A 203 2.04 -20.38 -12.26
CA LEU A 203 1.36 -20.10 -13.53
C LEU A 203 0.03 -20.85 -13.63
N ALA A 204 -0.81 -20.47 -14.60
CA ALA A 204 -2.11 -21.12 -14.85
C ALA A 204 -2.02 -22.64 -15.10
N TYR A 205 -0.88 -23.12 -15.63
CA TYR A 205 -0.62 -24.55 -15.84
C TYR A 205 -0.17 -25.30 -14.57
N GLY A 206 -0.21 -24.65 -13.40
CA GLY A 206 0.19 -25.24 -12.11
C GLY A 206 1.70 -25.36 -11.90
N ARG A 207 2.52 -24.78 -12.79
CA ARG A 207 3.98 -24.79 -12.65
C ARG A 207 4.45 -23.64 -11.77
N LEU A 208 5.30 -23.96 -10.78
CA LEU A 208 6.03 -22.97 -10.01
C LEU A 208 7.24 -22.49 -10.81
N VAL A 209 7.31 -21.18 -11.03
CA VAL A 209 8.37 -20.52 -11.80
C VAL A 209 9.02 -19.46 -10.93
N ARG A 210 10.34 -19.37 -11.01
CA ARG A 210 11.13 -18.30 -10.39
C ARG A 210 11.56 -17.29 -11.45
N ALA A 211 10.96 -16.10 -11.39
CA ALA A 211 11.24 -15.00 -12.31
C ALA A 211 12.26 -14.04 -11.67
N THR A 212 13.34 -13.75 -12.40
CA THR A 212 14.37 -12.77 -12.04
C THR A 212 14.71 -11.94 -13.27
N LYS A 213 15.42 -10.83 -13.09
CA LYS A 213 15.79 -9.91 -14.19
C LYS A 213 16.67 -10.56 -15.26
N ASP A 214 17.49 -11.55 -14.87
CA ASP A 214 18.53 -12.13 -15.72
C ASP A 214 18.21 -13.56 -16.21
N ASN A 215 17.00 -14.08 -15.93
CA ASN A 215 16.60 -15.44 -16.27
C ASN A 215 15.71 -15.51 -17.52
N GLU A 216 15.40 -16.73 -17.97
CA GLU A 216 14.50 -17.00 -19.10
C GLU A 216 13.10 -16.39 -18.94
N TYR A 217 12.65 -16.16 -17.70
CA TYR A 217 11.36 -15.53 -17.37
C TYR A 217 11.48 -14.03 -17.05
N TYR A 218 12.45 -13.33 -17.64
CA TYR A 218 12.64 -11.88 -17.43
C TYR A 218 11.41 -11.09 -17.89
N ASP A 219 10.74 -11.53 -18.95
CA ASP A 219 9.50 -10.96 -19.45
C ASP A 219 8.39 -10.99 -18.40
N LEU A 220 8.24 -12.13 -17.72
CA LEU A 220 7.32 -12.30 -16.60
C LEU A 220 7.70 -11.39 -15.42
N PHE A 221 9.01 -11.28 -15.12
CA PHE A 221 9.48 -10.40 -14.05
C PHE A 221 9.03 -8.94 -14.27
N TYR A 222 9.10 -8.42 -15.50
CA TYR A 222 8.67 -7.06 -15.82
C TYR A 222 7.16 -6.93 -16.03
N ALA A 223 6.44 -8.00 -16.37
CA ALA A 223 5.00 -8.00 -16.59
C ALA A 223 4.17 -8.17 -15.31
N ILE A 224 4.76 -8.72 -14.24
CA ILE A 224 4.09 -8.94 -12.96
C ILE A 224 3.67 -7.64 -12.27
N PRO A 225 4.54 -6.61 -12.18
CA PRO A 225 4.10 -5.27 -11.83
C PRO A 225 2.97 -4.86 -12.78
N TRP A 226 1.90 -4.26 -12.26
CA TRP A 226 0.69 -3.88 -13.04
C TRP A 226 -0.25 -5.01 -13.47
N SER A 227 0.14 -6.28 -13.35
CA SER A 227 -0.73 -7.40 -13.72
C SER A 227 -1.99 -7.50 -12.85
N GLN A 228 -2.00 -6.87 -11.67
CA GLN A 228 -3.08 -6.99 -10.67
C GLN A 228 -3.40 -8.43 -10.23
N GLY A 229 -2.47 -9.37 -10.47
CA GLY A 229 -2.62 -10.80 -10.18
C GLY A 229 -3.28 -11.61 -11.29
N THR A 230 -3.29 -11.12 -12.54
CA THR A 230 -3.87 -11.85 -13.70
C THR A 230 -2.91 -12.86 -14.32
N LEU A 231 -1.60 -12.63 -14.24
CA LEU A 231 -0.58 -13.48 -14.90
C LEU A 231 -0.24 -14.75 -14.11
N GLY A 232 -0.51 -14.78 -12.81
CA GLY A 232 -0.24 -15.93 -11.95
C GLY A 232 -0.45 -15.61 -10.47
N LEU A 233 -0.32 -16.65 -9.65
CA LEU A 233 -0.40 -16.53 -8.20
C LEU A 233 1.01 -16.34 -7.64
N LEU A 234 1.27 -15.17 -7.04
CA LEU A 234 2.52 -14.91 -6.33
C LEU A 234 2.56 -15.76 -5.05
N VAL A 235 3.64 -16.51 -4.84
CA VAL A 235 3.83 -17.40 -3.67
C VAL A 235 4.93 -16.88 -2.75
N ALA A 236 6.00 -16.33 -3.32
CA ALA A 236 7.05 -15.65 -2.54
C ALA A 236 7.66 -14.50 -3.34
N ALA A 237 8.22 -13.53 -2.63
CA ALA A 237 8.98 -12.42 -3.19
C ALA A 237 10.26 -12.16 -2.38
N GLU A 238 11.34 -11.85 -3.07
CA GLU A 238 12.62 -11.47 -2.46
C GLU A 238 12.86 -9.97 -2.62
N ILE A 239 12.80 -9.23 -1.52
CA ILE A 239 12.78 -7.76 -1.51
C ILE A 239 14.09 -7.23 -0.97
N LYS A 240 14.64 -6.19 -1.61
CA LYS A 240 15.85 -5.51 -1.11
C LYS A 240 15.56 -4.72 0.16
N LEU A 241 16.48 -4.85 1.11
CA LEU A 241 16.53 -4.10 2.35
C LEU A 241 17.58 -3.00 2.27
N ILE A 242 17.38 -1.95 3.05
CA ILE A 242 18.32 -0.87 3.26
C ILE A 242 18.68 -0.78 4.74
N PRO A 243 19.92 -0.38 5.07
CA PRO A 243 20.31 -0.12 6.45
C PRO A 243 19.63 1.16 6.93
N ILE A 244 19.07 1.12 8.14
CA ILE A 244 18.42 2.27 8.76
C ILE A 244 19.13 2.71 10.03
N LYS A 245 18.93 3.98 10.38
CA LYS A 245 19.35 4.54 11.67
C LYS A 245 18.16 4.53 12.63
N GLU A 246 18.45 4.50 13.92
CA GLU A 246 17.44 4.50 14.98
C GLU A 246 16.56 5.76 14.99
N TYR A 247 17.13 6.90 14.59
CA TYR A 247 16.43 8.19 14.59
C TYR A 247 16.52 8.90 13.23
N MET A 248 15.40 9.50 12.83
CA MET A 248 15.29 10.36 11.65
C MET A 248 14.91 11.78 12.07
N ARG A 249 15.57 12.78 11.48
CA ARG A 249 15.18 14.19 11.65
C ARG A 249 14.15 14.57 10.60
N VAL A 250 12.93 14.85 11.04
CA VAL A 250 11.85 15.38 10.18
C VAL A 250 11.85 16.90 10.26
N THR A 251 11.84 17.57 9.10
CA THR A 251 11.70 19.03 9.03
C THR A 251 10.42 19.38 8.32
N TYR A 252 9.44 19.90 9.06
CA TYR A 252 8.19 20.38 8.50
C TYR A 252 8.34 21.85 8.08
N LYS A 253 8.06 22.15 6.81
CA LYS A 253 8.00 23.51 6.29
C LYS A 253 6.51 23.82 6.01
N PRO A 254 5.85 24.67 6.81
CA PRO A 254 4.48 25.07 6.51
C PRO A 254 4.45 25.84 5.19
N VAL A 255 3.44 25.55 4.37
CA VAL A 255 3.15 26.24 3.10
C VAL A 255 2.06 27.26 3.33
#